data_AF-A0A951JSN3-F1
#
_entry.id   AF-A0A951JSN3-F1
#
_cell.length_a   1.000
_cell.length_b   1.000
_cell.length_c   1.000
_cell.angle_alpha   90.00
_cell.angle_beta   90.00
_cell.angle_gamma   90.00
#
_symmetry.space_group_name_H-M   'P 1'
#
loop_
_entity.id
_entity.type
_entity.pdbx_description
1 polymer ?
#
loop_
_entity_poly.entity_id
_entity_poly.type
_entity_poly.pdbx_seq_one_letter_code
_entity_poly.pdbx_strand_id
1 'polypeptide(L)'
;MPSTTGTTPAVAVMQRRERSAADEAGELLPHDAIPAWARDVVARAARDCAAGRNDAVIRATDGLDATATVDDPTALLLVYRAVALARVGLFRSAMTVFRRVLGAHDRGRDLRHFALRQRAEVYAAEGRRAQARRDLRAIVTEDPTAADAKERLVQLRAR
;
A
#
# COMPACT_ATOMS: atom_id res chain seq x y z
N MET A 1 -30.86 -14.16 -28.77
CA MET A 1 -30.39 -14.74 -27.49
C MET A 1 -29.20 -13.91 -27.02
N PRO A 2 -29.28 -13.14 -25.93
CA PRO A 2 -28.09 -12.47 -25.40
C PRO A 2 -27.37 -13.42 -24.44
N SER A 3 -26.14 -13.77 -24.81
CA SER A 3 -25.18 -14.49 -23.99
C SER A 3 -24.89 -13.67 -22.73
N THR A 4 -25.46 -14.08 -21.60
CA THR A 4 -25.04 -13.57 -20.29
C THR A 4 -23.62 -14.04 -20.05
N THR A 5 -22.65 -13.13 -20.22
CA THR A 5 -21.31 -13.29 -19.65
C THR A 5 -21.46 -13.35 -18.13
N GLY A 6 -21.68 -14.57 -17.62
CA GLY A 6 -21.67 -14.84 -16.20
C GLY A 6 -20.27 -14.57 -15.68
N THR A 7 -20.08 -13.40 -15.05
CA THR A 7 -18.87 -13.09 -14.30
C THR A 7 -18.70 -14.15 -13.22
N THR A 8 -17.67 -14.98 -13.36
CA THR A 8 -17.33 -16.03 -12.38
C THR A 8 -17.17 -15.40 -10.98
N PRO A 9 -17.58 -16.09 -9.89
CA PRO A 9 -17.47 -15.56 -8.52
C PRO A 9 -16.07 -15.04 -8.15
N ALA A 10 -15.01 -15.69 -8.64
CA ALA A 10 -13.64 -15.25 -8.44
C ALA A 10 -13.34 -13.87 -9.06
N VAL A 11 -13.88 -13.60 -10.26
CA VAL A 11 -13.72 -12.30 -10.95
C VAL A 11 -14.47 -11.20 -10.20
N ALA A 12 -15.65 -11.49 -9.67
CA ALA A 12 -16.42 -10.53 -8.86
C ALA A 12 -15.72 -10.15 -7.54
N VAL A 13 -15.08 -11.12 -6.87
CA VAL A 13 -14.29 -10.86 -5.65
C VAL A 13 -13.06 -10.00 -5.97
N MET A 14 -12.37 -10.29 -7.07
CA MET A 14 -11.22 -9.50 -7.52
C MET A 14 -11.62 -8.06 -7.84
N GLN A 15 -12.67 -7.85 -8.64
CA GLN A 15 -13.16 -6.51 -9.00
C GLN A 15 -13.60 -5.69 -7.77
N ARG A 16 -14.18 -6.34 -6.75
CA ARG A 16 -14.53 -5.69 -5.49
C ARG A 16 -13.30 -5.22 -4.72
N ARG A 17 -12.25 -6.06 -4.66
CA ARG A 17 -10.97 -5.68 -4.03
C ARG A 17 -10.28 -4.53 -4.77
N GLU A 18 -10.31 -4.57 -6.10
CA GLU A 18 -9.76 -3.50 -6.94
C GLU A 18 -10.48 -2.17 -6.69
N ARG A 19 -11.82 -2.18 -6.66
CA ARG A 19 -12.61 -0.98 -6.37
C ARG A 19 -12.31 -0.45 -4.97
N SER A 20 -12.34 -1.32 -3.96
CA SER A 20 -12.03 -0.94 -2.57
C SER A 20 -10.63 -0.35 -2.41
N ALA A 21 -9.63 -0.83 -3.15
CA ALA A 21 -8.28 -0.29 -3.10
C ALA A 21 -8.18 1.08 -3.78
N ALA A 22 -8.93 1.31 -4.86
CA ALA A 22 -9.02 2.63 -5.48
C ALA A 22 -9.74 3.64 -4.56
N ASP A 23 -10.78 3.19 -3.85
CA ASP A 23 -11.48 4.02 -2.87
C ASP A 23 -10.56 4.37 -1.68
N GLU A 24 -9.82 3.39 -1.12
CA GLU A 24 -8.81 3.62 -0.07
C GLU A 24 -7.73 4.61 -0.57
N ALA A 25 -7.27 4.49 -1.81
CA ALA A 25 -6.31 5.43 -2.38
C ALA A 25 -6.85 6.87 -2.45
N GLY A 26 -8.14 7.03 -2.76
CA GLY A 26 -8.83 8.33 -2.75
C GLY A 26 -9.06 8.89 -1.34
N GLU A 27 -9.16 8.03 -0.33
CA GLU A 27 -9.23 8.45 1.08
C GLU A 27 -7.86 8.90 1.60
N LEU A 28 -6.80 8.16 1.26
CA LEU A 28 -5.42 8.50 1.64
C LEU A 28 -4.92 9.79 1.01
N LEU A 29 -5.46 10.13 -0.16
CA LEU A 29 -5.13 11.32 -0.91
C LEU A 29 -6.45 11.97 -1.40
N PRO A 30 -7.02 12.91 -0.64
CA PRO A 30 -8.26 13.54 -1.05
C PRO A 30 -8.11 14.22 -2.43
N HIS A 31 -9.17 14.20 -3.23
CA HIS A 31 -9.10 14.50 -4.68
C HIS A 31 -8.61 15.92 -5.04
N ASP A 32 -8.70 16.85 -4.11
CA ASP A 32 -8.16 18.21 -4.18
C ASP A 32 -6.65 18.28 -3.93
N ALA A 33 -6.08 17.29 -3.23
CA ALA A 33 -4.65 17.16 -2.96
C ALA A 33 -3.87 16.40 -4.06
N ILE A 34 -4.56 15.74 -5.01
CA ILE A 34 -3.90 14.99 -6.10
C ILE A 34 -3.92 15.80 -7.41
N PRO A 35 -2.74 16.10 -7.98
CA PRO A 35 -2.65 16.61 -9.34
C PRO A 35 -3.34 15.68 -10.35
N ALA A 36 -3.96 16.24 -11.38
CA ALA A 36 -4.68 15.45 -12.39
C ALA A 36 -3.82 14.33 -13.01
N TRP A 37 -2.52 14.59 -13.21
CA TRP A 37 -1.57 13.60 -13.74
C TRP A 37 -1.39 12.38 -12.84
N ALA A 38 -1.53 12.55 -11.52
CA ALA A 38 -1.27 11.49 -10.55
C ALA A 38 -2.52 10.66 -10.24
N ARG A 39 -3.73 11.19 -10.45
CA ARG A 39 -4.99 10.48 -10.11
C ARG A 39 -5.10 9.13 -10.81
N ASP A 40 -5.01 9.13 -12.13
CA ASP A 40 -5.18 7.91 -12.92
C ASP A 40 -4.08 6.90 -12.64
N VAL A 41 -2.86 7.38 -12.42
CA VAL A 41 -1.68 6.55 -12.12
C VAL A 41 -1.81 5.90 -10.74
N VAL A 42 -2.18 6.67 -9.71
CA VAL A 42 -2.45 6.16 -8.36
C VAL A 42 -3.59 5.16 -8.37
N ALA A 43 -4.73 5.51 -8.98
CA ALA A 43 -5.89 4.63 -9.04
C ALA A 43 -5.59 3.34 -9.82
N ARG A 44 -4.78 3.41 -10.88
CA ARG A 44 -4.31 2.22 -11.60
C ARG A 44 -3.36 1.38 -10.76
N ALA A 45 -2.37 1.98 -10.12
CA ALA A 45 -1.40 1.27 -9.27
C ALA A 45 -2.09 0.58 -8.08
N ALA A 46 -3.07 1.23 -7.45
CA ALA A 46 -3.87 0.65 -6.38
C ALA A 46 -4.63 -0.60 -6.83
N ARG A 47 -5.32 -0.52 -7.99
CA ARG A 47 -6.03 -1.66 -8.59
C ARG A 47 -5.08 -2.80 -8.97
N ASP A 48 -3.99 -2.48 -9.65
CA ASP A 48 -2.98 -3.46 -10.06
C ASP A 48 -2.35 -4.15 -8.84
N CYS A 49 -2.07 -3.39 -7.77
CA CYS A 49 -1.59 -3.94 -6.51
C CYS A 49 -2.65 -4.86 -5.87
N ALA A 50 -3.91 -4.45 -5.79
CA ALA A 50 -4.99 -5.25 -5.22
C ALA A 50 -5.23 -6.57 -5.97
N ALA A 51 -5.04 -6.57 -7.29
CA ALA A 51 -5.16 -7.75 -8.15
C ALA A 51 -3.89 -8.61 -8.19
N GLY A 52 -2.82 -8.24 -7.49
CA GLY A 52 -1.55 -8.97 -7.51
C GLY A 52 -0.78 -8.86 -8.83
N ARG A 53 -1.08 -7.87 -9.68
CA ARG A 53 -0.35 -7.57 -10.91
C ARG A 53 0.97 -6.84 -10.60
N ASN A 54 1.83 -7.49 -9.81
CA ASN A 54 3.01 -6.87 -9.19
C ASN A 54 3.96 -6.27 -10.24
N ASP A 55 4.21 -6.97 -11.35
CA ASP A 55 5.08 -6.46 -12.43
C ASP A 55 4.53 -5.19 -13.10
N ALA A 56 3.21 -5.08 -13.22
CA ALA A 56 2.57 -3.89 -13.77
C ALA A 56 2.76 -2.68 -12.84
N VAL A 57 2.64 -2.89 -11.53
CA VAL A 57 2.92 -1.85 -10.51
C VAL A 57 4.39 -1.45 -10.55
N ILE A 58 5.32 -2.41 -10.56
CA ILE A 58 6.76 -2.14 -10.58
C ILE A 58 7.14 -1.33 -11.81
N ARG A 59 6.72 -1.76 -13.02
CA ARG A 59 7.03 -1.02 -14.26
C ARG A 59 6.42 0.38 -14.27
N ALA A 60 5.16 0.52 -13.85
CA ALA A 60 4.49 1.82 -13.86
C ALA A 60 5.06 2.83 -12.86
N THR A 61 5.83 2.36 -11.87
CA THR A 61 6.42 3.17 -10.80
C THR A 61 7.93 3.26 -10.90
N ASP A 62 8.51 2.79 -12.01
CA ASP A 62 9.95 2.80 -12.20
C ASP A 62 10.50 4.22 -12.36
N GLY A 63 11.64 4.50 -11.72
CA GLY A 63 12.27 5.82 -11.70
C GLY A 63 11.65 6.85 -10.76
N LEU A 64 10.51 6.55 -10.09
CA LEU A 64 9.91 7.47 -9.11
C LEU A 64 10.78 7.69 -7.86
N ASP A 65 11.72 6.78 -7.60
CA ASP A 65 12.70 6.88 -6.53
C ASP A 65 13.89 7.79 -6.87
N ALA A 66 14.07 8.18 -8.14
CA ALA A 66 15.13 9.08 -8.58
C ALA A 66 14.80 10.57 -8.39
N THR A 67 13.55 10.91 -8.04
CA THR A 67 13.14 12.30 -7.83
C THR A 67 13.82 12.90 -6.58
N ALA A 68 14.08 14.21 -6.56
CA ALA A 68 14.66 14.85 -5.36
C ALA A 68 13.64 14.98 -4.22
N THR A 69 12.37 15.19 -4.58
CA THR A 69 11.25 15.37 -3.65
C THR A 69 10.23 14.27 -3.88
N VAL A 70 9.76 13.67 -2.79
CA VAL A 70 8.60 12.79 -2.83
C VAL A 70 7.41 13.63 -2.37
N ASP A 71 6.38 13.81 -3.19
CA ASP A 71 5.09 14.36 -2.76
C ASP A 71 4.17 13.21 -2.32
N ASP A 72 2.99 13.51 -1.79
CA ASP A 72 2.11 12.47 -1.25
C ASP A 72 1.61 11.47 -2.31
N PRO A 73 1.28 11.89 -3.55
CA PRO A 73 1.01 10.95 -4.64
C PRO A 73 2.20 10.04 -4.97
N THR A 74 3.40 10.59 -5.08
CA THR A 74 4.62 9.80 -5.32
C THR A 74 4.89 8.85 -4.16
N ALA A 75 4.70 9.28 -2.92
CA ALA A 75 4.83 8.44 -1.74
C ALA A 75 3.87 7.24 -1.79
N LEU A 76 2.60 7.46 -2.13
CA LEU A 76 1.63 6.37 -2.25
C LEU A 76 2.00 5.39 -3.37
N LEU A 77 2.43 5.88 -4.53
CA LEU A 77 2.94 5.04 -5.62
C LEU A 77 4.16 4.21 -5.19
N LEU A 78 5.08 4.81 -4.44
CA LEU A 78 6.25 4.12 -3.87
C LEU A 78 5.83 3.06 -2.84
N VAL A 79 4.79 3.28 -2.03
CA VAL A 79 4.26 2.24 -1.13
C VAL A 79 3.74 1.05 -1.94
N TYR A 80 2.95 1.27 -2.99
CA TYR A 80 2.49 0.18 -3.86
C TYR A 80 3.65 -0.54 -4.54
N ARG A 81 4.67 0.18 -5.01
CA ARG A 81 5.91 -0.42 -5.55
C ARG A 81 6.58 -1.31 -4.51
N ALA A 82 6.72 -0.85 -3.27
CA ALA A 82 7.36 -1.62 -2.21
C ALA A 82 6.58 -2.92 -1.89
N VAL A 83 5.25 -2.86 -1.85
CA VAL A 83 4.39 -4.04 -1.68
C VAL A 83 4.56 -5.02 -2.85
N ALA A 84 4.54 -4.52 -4.09
CA ALA A 84 4.73 -5.34 -5.28
C ALA A 84 6.12 -6.01 -5.31
N LEU A 85 7.18 -5.26 -4.99
CA LEU A 85 8.55 -5.78 -4.86
C LEU A 85 8.64 -6.90 -3.81
N ALA A 86 8.04 -6.70 -2.64
CA ALA A 86 8.03 -7.71 -1.58
C ALA A 86 7.33 -9.00 -2.02
N ARG A 87 6.20 -8.90 -2.74
CA ARG A 87 5.44 -10.06 -3.23
C ARG A 87 6.19 -10.89 -4.26
N VAL A 88 7.15 -10.31 -4.99
CA VAL A 88 8.03 -11.03 -5.93
C VAL A 88 9.38 -11.43 -5.29
N GLY A 89 9.50 -11.35 -3.96
CA GLY A 89 10.70 -11.77 -3.22
C GLY A 89 11.82 -10.72 -3.15
N LEU A 90 11.61 -9.51 -3.66
CA LEU A 90 12.60 -8.43 -3.65
C LEU A 90 12.52 -7.59 -2.36
N PHE A 91 12.65 -8.26 -1.21
CA PHE A 91 12.44 -7.66 0.11
C PHE A 91 13.41 -6.51 0.43
N ARG A 92 14.70 -6.64 0.07
CA ARG A 92 15.69 -5.58 0.29
C ARG A 92 15.34 -4.29 -0.46
N SER A 93 14.86 -4.43 -1.69
CA SER A 93 14.42 -3.31 -2.52
C SER A 93 13.16 -2.67 -1.92
N ALA A 94 12.17 -3.48 -1.54
CA ALA A 94 10.97 -3.01 -0.85
C ALA A 94 11.31 -2.19 0.40
N MET A 95 12.23 -2.67 1.25
CA MET A 95 12.63 -1.95 2.47
C MET A 95 13.36 -0.63 2.18
N THR A 96 14.09 -0.55 1.07
CA THR A 96 14.73 0.70 0.66
C THR A 96 13.69 1.74 0.25
N VAL A 97 12.67 1.32 -0.50
CA VAL A 97 11.55 2.18 -0.88
C VAL A 97 10.76 2.64 0.35
N PHE A 98 10.43 1.73 1.28
CA PHE A 98 9.70 2.13 2.50
C PHE A 98 10.49 3.10 3.38
N ARG A 99 11.81 2.94 3.52
CA ARG A 99 12.64 3.88 4.28
C ARG A 99 12.60 5.27 3.69
N ARG A 100 12.58 5.38 2.36
CA ARG A 100 12.45 6.64 1.65
C ARG A 100 11.11 7.30 1.93
N VAL A 101 10.00 6.57 1.78
CA VAL A 101 8.65 7.09 2.06
C VAL A 101 8.51 7.56 3.52
N LEU A 102 8.96 6.74 4.47
CA LEU A 102 8.81 6.99 5.91
C LEU A 102 9.87 7.92 6.50
N GLY A 103 10.88 8.29 5.72
CA GLY A 103 11.92 9.24 6.11
C GLY A 103 11.51 10.71 5.94
N ALA A 104 10.45 10.98 5.17
CA ALA A 104 9.89 12.31 5.03
C ALA A 104 8.92 12.60 6.18
N HIS A 105 9.13 13.72 6.88
CA HIS A 105 8.37 14.06 8.09
C HIS A 105 7.02 14.75 7.81
N ASP A 106 6.86 15.38 6.66
CA ASP A 106 5.67 16.19 6.31
C ASP A 106 4.54 15.38 5.65
N ARG A 107 4.56 14.04 5.75
CA ARG A 107 3.51 13.21 5.12
C ARG A 107 2.19 13.34 5.87
N GLY A 108 1.09 13.33 5.12
CA GLY A 108 -0.23 13.11 5.68
C GLY A 108 -0.25 11.89 6.61
N ARG A 109 -0.87 12.05 7.78
CA ARG A 109 -0.93 11.01 8.84
C ARG A 109 -1.41 9.67 8.30
N ASP A 110 -2.49 9.67 7.53
CA ASP A 110 -3.12 8.45 7.04
C ASP A 110 -2.25 7.73 6.02
N LEU A 111 -1.56 8.48 5.14
CA LEU A 111 -0.57 7.92 4.22
C LEU A 111 0.62 7.31 4.96
N ARG A 112 1.11 7.98 6.01
CA ARG A 112 2.19 7.46 6.85
C ARG A 112 1.74 6.19 7.59
N HIS A 113 0.52 6.16 8.12
CA HIS A 113 -0.06 4.97 8.76
C HIS A 113 -0.20 3.83 7.76
N PHE A 114 -0.70 4.10 6.55
CA PHE A 114 -0.77 3.14 5.47
C PHE A 114 0.61 2.54 5.15
N ALA A 115 1.63 3.38 4.96
CA ALA A 115 3.00 2.92 4.71
C ALA A 115 3.57 2.06 5.85
N LEU A 116 3.32 2.42 7.11
CA LEU A 116 3.71 1.63 8.29
C LEU A 116 2.99 0.28 8.32
N ARG A 117 1.68 0.23 8.02
CA ARG A 117 0.91 -1.02 7.95
C ARG A 117 1.48 -1.95 6.89
N GLN A 118 1.67 -1.45 5.67
CA GLN A 118 2.20 -2.24 4.56
C GLN A 118 3.61 -2.76 4.88
N ARG A 119 4.48 -1.93 5.47
CA ARG A 119 5.81 -2.40 5.88
C ARG A 119 5.76 -3.45 7.00
N ALA A 120 4.83 -3.30 7.95
CA ALA A 120 4.63 -4.29 8.99
C ALA A 120 4.20 -5.65 8.44
N GLU A 121 3.32 -5.68 7.43
CA GLU A 121 2.91 -6.90 6.73
C GLU A 121 4.10 -7.57 6.03
N VAL A 122 4.96 -6.79 5.36
CA VAL A 122 6.18 -7.32 4.74
C VAL A 122 7.17 -7.86 5.78
N TYR A 123 7.37 -7.15 6.90
CA TYR A 123 8.20 -7.67 7.99
C TYR A 123 7.63 -8.97 8.60
N ALA A 124 6.32 -9.06 8.74
CA ALA A 124 5.67 -10.26 9.26
C ALA A 124 5.85 -11.46 8.33
N ALA A 125 5.73 -11.26 7.01
CA ALA A 125 5.98 -12.29 6.00
C ALA A 125 7.42 -12.81 6.04
N GLU A 126 8.39 -11.94 6.29
CA GLU A 126 9.82 -12.27 6.45
C GLU A 126 10.19 -12.80 7.85
N GLY A 127 9.22 -13.07 8.72
CA GLY A 127 9.47 -13.55 10.11
C GLY A 127 10.02 -12.47 11.06
N ARG A 128 10.16 -11.22 10.62
CA ARG A 128 10.70 -10.08 11.39
C ARG A 128 9.63 -9.44 12.28
N ARG A 129 9.04 -10.24 13.17
CA ARG A 129 7.88 -9.87 14.00
C ARG A 129 8.15 -8.70 14.95
N ALA A 130 9.37 -8.54 15.44
CA ALA A 130 9.73 -7.43 16.32
C ALA A 130 9.57 -6.07 15.60
N GLN A 131 10.05 -5.98 14.36
CA GLN A 131 9.94 -4.78 13.53
C GLN A 131 8.50 -4.54 13.09
N ALA A 132 7.76 -5.59 12.70
CA ALA A 132 6.34 -5.48 12.39
C ALA A 132 5.53 -4.90 13.56
N ARG A 133 5.77 -5.41 14.79
CA ARG A 133 5.11 -4.88 16.00
C ARG A 133 5.50 -3.44 16.30
N ARG A 134 6.74 -3.03 16.02
CA ARG A 134 7.18 -1.64 16.21
C ARG A 134 6.40 -0.68 15.32
N ASP A 135 6.25 -1.02 14.03
CA ASP A 135 5.51 -0.19 13.08
C ASP A 135 4.03 -0.06 13.47
N LEU A 136 3.38 -1.17 13.81
CA LEU A 136 1.97 -1.15 14.23
C LEU A 136 1.75 -0.41 15.57
N ARG A 137 2.70 -0.50 16.51
CA ARG A 137 2.62 0.28 17.76
C ARG A 137 2.73 1.78 17.49
N ALA A 138 3.59 2.20 16.56
CA ALA A 138 3.71 3.61 16.19
C ALA A 138 2.37 4.16 15.70
N ILE A 139 1.63 3.37 14.91
CA ILE A 139 0.26 3.72 14.50
C ILE A 139 -0.65 3.85 15.72
N VAL A 140 -0.72 2.83 16.59
CA VAL A 140 -1.62 2.85 17.75
C VAL A 140 -1.30 3.97 18.76
N THR A 141 -0.03 4.35 18.89
CA THR A 141 0.39 5.47 19.73
C THR A 141 -0.15 6.81 19.21
N GLU A 142 -0.19 6.99 17.89
CA GLU A 142 -0.69 8.21 17.24
C GLU A 142 -2.20 8.16 16.96
N ASP A 143 -2.75 6.96 16.80
CA ASP A 143 -4.16 6.66 16.65
C ASP A 143 -4.59 5.53 17.58
N PRO A 144 -5.01 5.86 18.81
CA PRO A 144 -5.56 4.87 19.72
C PRO A 144 -6.86 4.23 19.22
N THR A 145 -7.50 4.74 18.16
CA THR A 145 -8.73 4.18 17.58
C THR A 145 -8.49 3.24 16.39
N ALA A 146 -7.25 3.13 15.90
CA ALA A 146 -6.85 2.25 14.80
C ALA A 146 -7.04 0.75 15.15
N ALA A 147 -8.27 0.27 14.98
CA ALA A 147 -8.68 -1.10 15.31
C ALA A 147 -7.91 -2.14 14.49
N ASP A 148 -7.65 -1.84 13.23
CA ASP A 148 -6.96 -2.69 12.27
C ASP A 148 -5.47 -2.92 12.65
N ALA A 149 -4.80 -1.91 13.22
CA ALA A 149 -3.44 -2.03 13.73
C ALA A 149 -3.40 -2.83 15.04
N LYS A 150 -4.39 -2.63 15.92
CA LYS A 150 -4.54 -3.40 17.16
C LYS A 150 -4.78 -4.88 16.90
N GLU A 151 -5.65 -5.21 15.96
CA GLU A 151 -5.95 -6.60 15.59
C GLU A 151 -4.69 -7.32 15.09
N ARG A 152 -3.95 -6.69 14.16
CA ARG A 152 -2.70 -7.23 13.64
C ARG A 152 -1.63 -7.41 14.74
N LEU A 153 -1.57 -6.52 15.73
CA LEU A 153 -0.69 -6.68 16.88
C LEU A 153 -1.03 -7.91 17.72
N VAL A 154 -2.32 -8.23 17.89
CA VAL A 154 -2.77 -9.45 18.57
C VAL A 154 -2.36 -10.69 17.77
N GLN A 155 -2.59 -10.70 16.46
CA GLN A 155 -2.22 -11.81 15.58
C GLN A 155 -0.71 -12.11 15.62
N LEU A 156 0.15 -11.08 15.68
CA LEU A 156 1.60 -11.23 15.78
C LEU A 156 2.10 -11.71 17.15
N ARG A 157 1.26 -11.72 18.19
CA ARG A 157 1.58 -12.26 19.52
C ARG A 157 1.19 -13.73 19.64
N ALA A 158 0.20 -14.18 18.87
CA ALA A 158 -0.34 -15.53 18.93
C ALA A 158 0.43 -16.59 18.12
N ARG A 159 1.52 -16.19 17.43
CA ARG A 159 2.33 -17.04 16.54
C ARG A 159 3.81 -16.98 16.91
#